data_AF-A0A2P4ZE99-F1
#
_entry.id   AF-A0A2P4ZE99-F1
#
_cell.length_a   1.000
_cell.length_b   1.000
_cell.length_c   1.000
_cell.angle_alpha   90.00
_cell.angle_beta   90.00
_cell.angle_gamma   90.00
#
_symmetry.space_group_name_H-M   'P 1'
#
loop_
_entity.id
_entity.type
_entity.pdbx_description
1 polymer ?
#
loop_
_entity_poly.entity_id
_entity_poly.type
_entity_poly.pdbx_seq_one_letter_code
_entity_poly.pdbx_strand_id
1 'polypeptide(L)'
;MNKCDRLQFVLHGLRNKRGPIQLQSKYEPLRPLLDKFVKLERQVRSSKHSAPSLSLNWTATPELPNYAVKKLLPPQRICDVLLDAYLTTFESVLRILHVPSFLRDYGRFWAGSSSTWSPDIEELFLCKLVICIALGAFVNPELDTADKTVSEQTQDGIYWRDQAKTWIAYGRQWLARKAIAGSRADLNTAQIICLLALSRYTGPVNATSTGSLWSPGDHDLTRLAIQLGLHRDPATIDPDMPATEIEVRRRLWATMLELSLQLCLDHELPAPISPETYDCAPPSDLADEDASTNDADSTSSSFLASLSPGYRMMRTNFLVILTRTQRLRLRILHVMHSPGAAKTLDDTHRLAAELKAAYSTELRRLQSLPKKPTEFQIKLLDTLTLPFVLAPHAKFAAHPLPSPACYFSRKVRMEISALLLTNHPSGLATVTQPPAAGLDEVTADADGIPALPSNTTSSAATTATTSSSASYAANSLTVLRIHGQGHFATLQWHAILALCLDLISELKDEFFSAVSGPGWRQVQDTIQAYVTILEQRVRTSGGATSARELLFCSCAAAYIEALLVGDGEADQAITSAAYAALTLSCDIMEQGLQPRRGIA
;
A
#
# COMPACT_ATOMS: atom_id res chain seq x y z
N MET A 1 24.74 11.56 -4.01
CA MET A 1 24.66 10.21 -4.64
C MET A 1 26.01 9.46 -4.75
N ASN A 2 27.17 10.03 -4.36
CA ASN A 2 28.49 9.36 -4.43
C ASN A 2 28.74 8.24 -3.38
N LYS A 3 27.80 7.98 -2.47
CA LYS A 3 28.04 7.06 -1.34
C LYS A 3 27.57 5.63 -1.62
N CYS A 4 26.81 5.40 -2.70
CA CYS A 4 26.31 4.08 -3.09
C CYS A 4 26.91 3.58 -4.41
N ASP A 5 28.14 3.99 -4.72
CA ASP A 5 28.81 3.72 -6.01
C ASP A 5 28.89 2.24 -6.36
N ARG A 6 29.03 1.37 -5.35
CA ARG A 6 29.06 -0.09 -5.53
C ARG A 6 27.73 -0.68 -6.00
N LEU A 7 26.61 0.02 -5.84
CA LEU A 7 25.27 -0.39 -6.28
C LEU A 7 24.78 0.37 -7.52
N GLN A 8 25.57 1.29 -8.08
CA GLN A 8 25.15 2.11 -9.22
C GLN A 8 24.79 1.28 -10.46
N PHE A 9 25.47 0.15 -10.68
CA PHE A 9 25.16 -0.74 -11.80
C PHE A 9 23.71 -1.24 -11.74
N VAL A 10 23.23 -1.63 -10.54
CA VAL A 10 21.85 -2.07 -10.35
C VAL A 10 20.86 -0.90 -10.42
N LEU A 11 21.21 0.24 -9.80
CA LEU A 11 20.38 1.45 -9.82
C LEU A 11 20.12 1.99 -11.24
N HIS A 12 21.12 1.91 -12.12
CA HIS A 12 20.95 2.29 -13.53
C HIS A 12 19.97 1.35 -14.25
N GLY A 13 20.09 0.03 -14.01
CA GLY A 13 19.18 -0.98 -14.52
C GLY A 13 17.73 -0.81 -14.05
N LEU A 14 17.53 -0.30 -12.83
CA LEU A 14 16.21 0.03 -12.28
C LEU A 14 15.61 1.28 -12.92
N ARG A 15 16.41 2.32 -13.16
CA ARG A 15 15.98 3.59 -13.79
C ARG A 15 15.63 3.42 -15.26
N ASN A 16 16.35 2.57 -15.98
CA ASN A 16 16.11 2.31 -17.40
C ASN A 16 15.66 0.86 -17.61
N LYS A 17 14.37 0.57 -17.38
CA LYS A 17 13.76 -0.77 -17.54
C LYS A 17 13.92 -1.38 -18.95
N ARG A 18 14.39 -0.62 -19.95
CA ARG A 18 14.65 -1.06 -21.32
C ARG A 18 16.13 -0.99 -21.71
N GLY A 19 16.95 -0.27 -20.96
CA GLY A 19 18.36 -0.04 -21.25
C GLY A 19 19.27 -1.16 -20.76
N PRO A 20 20.52 -1.20 -21.26
CA PRO A 20 21.54 -2.11 -20.75
C PRO A 20 21.91 -1.75 -19.30
N ILE A 21 22.24 -2.78 -18.51
CA ILE A 21 22.77 -2.58 -17.16
C ILE A 21 24.26 -2.29 -17.30
N GLN A 22 24.69 -1.06 -17.00
CA GLN A 22 26.09 -0.66 -17.09
C GLN A 22 26.88 -1.27 -15.91
N LEU A 23 27.71 -2.27 -16.19
CA LEU A 23 28.56 -2.93 -15.21
C LEU A 23 29.88 -2.18 -15.03
N GLN A 24 30.31 -2.03 -13.78
CA GLN A 24 31.69 -1.63 -13.46
C GLN A 24 32.63 -2.80 -13.71
N SER A 25 33.90 -2.54 -14.03
CA SER A 25 34.91 -3.57 -14.37
C SER A 25 35.03 -4.70 -13.34
N LYS A 26 34.75 -4.44 -12.06
CA LYS A 26 34.82 -5.44 -10.99
C LYS A 26 33.64 -6.43 -10.96
N TYR A 27 32.53 -6.11 -11.60
CA TYR A 27 31.34 -6.98 -11.67
C TYR A 27 31.21 -7.69 -13.01
N GLU A 28 32.24 -7.61 -13.85
CA GLU A 28 32.30 -8.27 -15.16
C GLU A 28 31.99 -9.78 -15.12
N PRO A 29 32.36 -10.56 -14.07
CA PRO A 29 31.96 -11.97 -13.97
C PRO A 29 30.45 -12.23 -14.01
N LEU A 30 29.61 -11.24 -13.64
CA LEU A 30 28.16 -11.36 -13.68
C LEU A 30 27.56 -11.12 -15.07
N ARG A 31 28.32 -10.60 -16.03
CA ARG A 31 27.80 -10.20 -17.36
C ARG A 31 27.02 -11.30 -18.09
N PRO A 32 27.50 -12.56 -18.19
CA PRO A 32 26.76 -13.61 -18.89
C PRO A 32 25.38 -13.89 -18.28
N LEU A 33 25.31 -13.91 -16.94
CA LEU A 33 24.07 -14.14 -16.19
C LEU A 33 23.12 -12.95 -16.33
N LEU A 34 23.64 -11.73 -16.33
CA LEU A 34 22.88 -10.50 -16.49
C LEU A 34 22.28 -10.37 -17.89
N ASP A 35 23.02 -10.74 -18.92
CA ASP A 35 22.55 -10.77 -20.30
C ASP A 35 21.44 -11.82 -20.48
N LYS A 36 21.62 -13.01 -19.88
CA LYS A 36 20.58 -14.04 -19.79
C LYS A 36 19.33 -13.50 -19.11
N PHE A 37 19.49 -12.85 -17.96
CA PHE A 37 18.39 -12.24 -17.20
C PHE A 37 17.62 -11.21 -18.03
N VAL A 38 18.30 -10.24 -18.66
CA VAL A 38 17.65 -9.20 -19.48
C VAL A 38 16.93 -9.81 -20.69
N LYS A 39 17.49 -10.86 -21.29
CA LYS A 39 16.86 -11.58 -22.41
C LYS A 39 15.57 -12.28 -21.97
N LEU A 40 15.61 -13.05 -20.89
CA LEU A 40 14.45 -13.76 -20.34
C LEU A 40 13.36 -12.77 -19.91
N GLU A 41 13.74 -11.68 -19.25
CA GLU A 41 12.79 -10.67 -18.82
C GLU A 41 12.04 -10.04 -20.01
N ARG A 42 12.75 -9.75 -21.12
CA ARG A 42 12.11 -9.27 -22.35
C ARG A 42 11.13 -10.29 -22.92
N GLN A 43 11.47 -11.57 -22.90
CA GLN A 43 10.61 -12.66 -23.39
C GLN A 43 9.35 -12.83 -22.52
N VAL A 44 9.49 -12.82 -21.20
CA VAL A 44 8.36 -12.89 -20.26
C VAL A 44 7.42 -11.70 -20.45
N ARG A 45 7.97 -10.50 -20.63
CA ARG A 45 7.17 -9.29 -20.89
C ARG A 45 6.46 -9.36 -22.24
N SER A 46 7.12 -9.81 -23.31
CA SER A 46 6.47 -9.96 -24.63
C SER A 46 5.38 -11.04 -24.62
N SER A 47 5.58 -12.16 -23.91
CA SER A 47 4.56 -13.21 -23.76
C SER A 47 3.30 -12.68 -23.07
N LYS A 48 3.44 -11.88 -22.01
CA LYS A 48 2.29 -11.25 -21.32
C LYS A 48 1.56 -10.20 -22.16
N HIS A 49 2.26 -9.52 -23.07
CA HIS A 49 1.64 -8.60 -24.03
C HIS A 49 1.00 -9.33 -25.23
N SER A 50 1.39 -10.59 -25.51
CA SER A 50 0.82 -11.43 -26.56
C SER A 50 -0.38 -12.25 -26.11
N ALA A 51 -0.53 -12.49 -24.79
CA ALA A 51 -1.83 -12.86 -24.25
C ALA A 51 -2.84 -11.75 -24.63
N PRO A 52 -4.13 -12.05 -24.84
CA PRO A 52 -5.15 -11.03 -25.09
C PRO A 52 -5.40 -10.24 -23.79
N SER A 53 -4.39 -9.54 -23.28
CA SER A 53 -4.61 -8.39 -22.45
C SER A 53 -5.33 -7.40 -23.34
N LEU A 54 -6.58 -7.10 -23.02
CA LEU A 54 -7.32 -5.99 -23.59
C LEU A 54 -6.40 -4.76 -23.52
N SER A 55 -5.70 -4.46 -24.61
CA SER A 55 -4.98 -3.21 -24.77
C SER A 55 -6.07 -2.16 -24.84
N LEU A 56 -6.39 -1.58 -23.68
CA LEU A 56 -7.40 -0.54 -23.52
C LEU A 56 -6.89 0.78 -24.13
N ASN A 57 -6.79 0.78 -25.45
CA ASN A 57 -6.95 1.98 -26.23
C ASN A 57 -8.44 2.33 -26.16
N TRP A 58 -8.76 3.57 -25.79
CA TRP A 58 -10.11 4.10 -25.54
C TRP A 58 -11.15 3.78 -26.64
N THR A 59 -10.70 3.43 -27.85
CA THR A 59 -11.53 3.29 -29.04
C THR A 59 -11.62 1.87 -29.61
N ALA A 60 -10.96 0.86 -29.03
CA ALA A 60 -10.76 -0.42 -29.75
C ALA A 60 -11.05 -1.71 -28.95
N THR A 61 -11.66 -1.65 -27.76
CA THR A 61 -12.13 -2.88 -27.10
C THR A 61 -13.57 -3.19 -27.49
N PRO A 62 -13.89 -4.43 -27.93
CA PRO A 62 -15.27 -4.83 -28.16
C PRO A 62 -16.07 -4.66 -26.87
N GLU A 63 -17.30 -4.17 -27.01
CA GLU A 63 -18.22 -3.99 -25.90
C GLU A 63 -18.38 -5.30 -25.13
N LEU A 64 -18.22 -5.26 -23.80
CA LEU A 64 -18.58 -6.38 -22.94
C LEU A 64 -20.03 -6.16 -22.49
N PRO A 65 -21.02 -6.81 -23.13
CA PRO A 65 -22.41 -6.66 -22.72
C PRO A 65 -22.63 -7.22 -21.31
N ASN A 66 -23.64 -6.71 -20.60
CA ASN A 66 -23.90 -7.09 -19.20
C ASN A 66 -24.04 -8.61 -19.00
N TYR A 67 -24.63 -9.32 -19.95
CA TYR A 67 -24.73 -10.78 -19.89
C TYR A 67 -23.35 -11.46 -19.93
N ALA A 68 -22.37 -10.90 -20.65
CA ALA A 68 -21.03 -11.45 -20.74
C ALA A 68 -20.29 -11.26 -19.41
N VAL A 69 -20.48 -10.12 -18.75
CA VAL A 69 -19.88 -9.85 -17.43
C VAL A 69 -20.50 -10.71 -16.35
N LYS A 70 -21.82 -10.92 -16.36
CA LYS A 70 -22.47 -11.87 -15.44
C LYS A 70 -21.92 -13.29 -15.59
N LYS A 71 -21.57 -13.71 -16.82
CA LYS A 71 -20.91 -15.01 -17.06
C LYS A 71 -19.46 -15.07 -16.55
N LEU A 72 -18.82 -13.91 -16.36
CA LEU A 72 -17.49 -13.80 -15.78
C LEU A 72 -17.51 -13.71 -14.24
N LEU A 73 -18.69 -13.57 -13.62
CA LEU A 73 -18.79 -13.64 -12.16
C LEU A 73 -18.46 -15.06 -11.70
N PRO A 74 -17.67 -15.21 -10.63
CA PRO A 74 -17.47 -16.51 -10.03
C PRO A 74 -18.76 -17.00 -9.35
N PRO A 75 -18.84 -18.29 -8.98
CA PRO A 75 -19.94 -18.80 -8.15
C PRO A 75 -20.17 -17.91 -6.92
N GLN A 76 -21.43 -17.76 -6.49
CA GLN A 76 -21.81 -16.87 -5.38
C GLN A 76 -20.91 -17.04 -4.15
N ARG A 77 -20.59 -18.28 -3.76
CA ARG A 77 -19.68 -18.57 -2.64
C ARG A 77 -18.32 -17.85 -2.74
N ILE A 78 -17.75 -17.74 -3.95
CA ILE A 78 -16.48 -17.07 -4.17
C ILE A 78 -16.69 -15.56 -4.19
N CYS A 79 -17.81 -15.07 -4.76
CA CYS A 79 -18.19 -13.66 -4.65
C CYS A 79 -18.32 -13.24 -3.18
N ASP A 80 -18.94 -14.06 -2.33
CA ASP A 80 -19.13 -13.79 -0.90
C ASP A 80 -17.78 -13.60 -0.21
N VAL A 81 -16.84 -14.53 -0.41
CA VAL A 81 -15.49 -14.46 0.19
C VAL A 81 -14.71 -13.25 -0.33
N LEU A 82 -14.74 -12.97 -1.64
CA LEU A 82 -14.02 -11.82 -2.20
C LEU A 82 -14.63 -10.49 -1.78
N LEU A 83 -15.95 -10.42 -1.68
CA LEU A 83 -16.65 -9.22 -1.21
C LEU A 83 -16.37 -8.99 0.27
N ASP A 84 -16.43 -10.03 1.11
CA ASP A 84 -16.06 -9.94 2.53
C ASP A 84 -14.62 -9.45 2.70
N ALA A 85 -13.69 -9.96 1.88
CA ALA A 85 -12.31 -9.50 1.88
C ALA A 85 -12.19 -8.00 1.53
N TYR A 86 -12.96 -7.46 0.58
CA TYR A 86 -13.00 -6.02 0.31
C TYR A 86 -13.60 -5.23 1.49
N LEU A 87 -14.71 -5.71 2.05
CA LEU A 87 -15.45 -5.03 3.13
C LEU A 87 -14.63 -4.92 4.42
N THR A 88 -13.93 -6.00 4.78
CA THR A 88 -13.11 -6.08 6.00
C THR A 88 -11.76 -5.36 5.88
N THR A 89 -11.32 -5.04 4.66
CA THR A 89 -10.04 -4.39 4.38
C THR A 89 -10.23 -2.93 3.95
N PHE A 90 -10.38 -2.68 2.65
CA PHE A 90 -10.43 -1.34 2.07
C PHE A 90 -11.65 -0.53 2.52
N GLU A 91 -12.84 -1.13 2.49
CA GLU A 91 -14.07 -0.43 2.88
C GLU A 91 -14.04 -0.02 4.35
N SER A 92 -13.40 -0.83 5.20
CA SER A 92 -13.24 -0.53 6.63
C SER A 92 -12.43 0.74 6.91
N VAL A 93 -11.66 1.23 5.93
CA VAL A 93 -10.84 2.44 6.02
C VAL A 93 -11.40 3.59 5.17
N LEU A 94 -11.77 3.32 3.91
CA LEU A 94 -12.12 4.34 2.92
C LEU A 94 -13.62 4.60 2.77
N ARG A 95 -14.49 3.77 3.38
CA ARG A 95 -15.94 4.01 3.53
C ARG A 95 -16.63 4.48 2.24
N ILE A 96 -16.32 3.85 1.10
CA ILE A 96 -16.82 4.28 -0.21
C ILE A 96 -18.31 3.98 -0.35
N LEU A 97 -18.75 2.83 0.17
CA LEU A 97 -20.11 2.32 0.00
C LEU A 97 -20.97 2.62 1.23
N HIS A 98 -22.28 2.72 1.00
CA HIS A 98 -23.25 2.48 2.07
C HIS A 98 -23.48 0.97 2.15
N VAL A 99 -22.69 0.30 3.00
CA VAL A 99 -22.60 -1.18 3.01
C VAL A 99 -23.95 -1.87 3.27
N PRO A 100 -24.83 -1.40 4.17
CA PRO A 100 -26.12 -2.05 4.40
C PRO A 100 -27.00 -2.06 3.14
N SER A 101 -27.06 -0.93 2.41
CA SER A 101 -27.80 -0.87 1.13
C SER A 101 -27.17 -1.78 0.09
N PHE A 102 -25.84 -1.77 -0.01
CA PHE A 102 -25.12 -2.58 -0.99
C PHE A 102 -25.33 -4.08 -0.78
N LEU A 103 -25.24 -4.56 0.47
CA LEU A 103 -25.44 -5.98 0.81
C LEU A 103 -26.90 -6.42 0.61
N ARG A 104 -27.87 -5.53 0.86
CA ARG A 104 -29.28 -5.80 0.54
C ARG A 104 -29.47 -6.00 -0.97
N ASP A 105 -28.86 -5.13 -1.78
CA ASP A 105 -28.92 -5.24 -3.24
C ASP A 105 -28.17 -6.47 -3.75
N TYR A 106 -27.07 -6.86 -3.09
CA TYR A 106 -26.35 -8.12 -3.34
C TYR A 106 -27.21 -9.35 -3.08
N GLY A 107 -27.94 -9.41 -1.96
CA GLY A 107 -28.89 -10.49 -1.68
C GLY A 107 -29.99 -10.58 -2.75
N ARG A 108 -30.54 -9.44 -3.18
CA ARG A 108 -31.56 -9.38 -4.23
C ARG A 108 -31.05 -9.85 -5.59
N PHE A 109 -29.82 -9.48 -5.93
CA PHE A 109 -29.14 -9.90 -7.16
C PHE A 109 -29.04 -11.41 -7.27
N TRP A 110 -28.58 -12.09 -6.21
CA TRP A 110 -28.43 -13.55 -6.22
C TRP A 110 -29.73 -14.33 -6.02
N ALA A 111 -30.72 -13.76 -5.33
CA ALA A 111 -32.04 -14.38 -5.16
C ALA A 111 -32.88 -14.45 -6.45
N GLY A 112 -32.38 -13.92 -7.59
CA GLY A 112 -33.14 -13.85 -8.84
C GLY A 112 -34.28 -12.82 -8.82
N SER A 113 -34.42 -12.06 -7.73
CA SER A 113 -35.36 -10.94 -7.59
C SER A 113 -34.92 -9.68 -8.34
N SER A 114 -33.76 -9.72 -9.02
CA SER A 114 -33.27 -8.63 -9.88
C SER A 114 -34.12 -8.43 -11.14
N SER A 115 -35.08 -9.31 -11.43
CA SER A 115 -36.08 -9.12 -12.50
C SER A 115 -36.92 -7.85 -12.34
N THR A 116 -36.92 -7.23 -11.16
CA THR A 116 -37.57 -5.93 -10.89
C THR A 116 -36.66 -4.74 -11.20
N TRP A 117 -35.35 -4.94 -11.40
CA TRP A 117 -34.41 -3.86 -11.69
C TRP A 117 -34.50 -3.42 -13.15
N SER A 118 -34.42 -2.12 -13.37
CA SER A 118 -34.15 -1.62 -14.73
C SER A 118 -32.74 -2.06 -15.15
N PRO A 119 -32.49 -2.22 -16.47
CA PRO A 119 -31.16 -2.58 -16.97
C PRO A 119 -30.04 -1.67 -16.46
N ASP A 120 -30.33 -0.37 -16.29
CA ASP A 120 -29.36 0.63 -15.82
C ASP A 120 -28.97 0.44 -14.35
N ILE A 121 -29.96 0.13 -13.48
CA ILE A 121 -29.70 -0.12 -12.05
C ILE A 121 -28.89 -1.40 -11.88
N GLU A 122 -29.25 -2.44 -12.64
CA GLU A 122 -28.52 -3.71 -12.61
C GLU A 122 -27.08 -3.55 -13.11
N GLU A 123 -26.87 -2.79 -14.19
CA GLU A 123 -25.54 -2.49 -14.71
C GLU A 123 -24.69 -1.73 -13.68
N LEU A 124 -25.27 -0.72 -13.04
CA LEU A 124 -24.61 0.10 -12.03
C LEU A 124 -24.21 -0.72 -10.80
N PHE A 125 -25.12 -1.58 -10.31
CA PHE A 125 -24.82 -2.50 -9.22
C PHE A 125 -23.72 -3.50 -9.61
N LEU A 126 -23.85 -4.12 -10.78
CA LEU A 126 -22.88 -5.08 -11.30
C LEU A 126 -21.49 -4.44 -11.42
N CYS A 127 -21.42 -3.20 -11.92
CA CYS A 127 -20.18 -2.43 -12.02
C CYS A 127 -19.49 -2.26 -10.65
N LYS A 128 -20.24 -1.85 -9.62
CA LYS A 128 -19.69 -1.76 -8.25
C LYS A 128 -19.24 -3.13 -7.73
N LEU A 129 -20.07 -4.17 -7.90
CA LEU A 129 -19.79 -5.51 -7.42
C LEU A 129 -18.50 -6.08 -8.01
N VAL A 130 -18.34 -6.03 -9.34
CA VAL A 130 -17.16 -6.61 -10.00
C VAL A 130 -15.87 -5.91 -9.59
N ILE A 131 -15.89 -4.60 -9.34
CA ILE A 131 -14.72 -3.87 -8.85
C ILE A 131 -14.43 -4.24 -7.38
N CYS A 132 -15.46 -4.37 -6.53
CA CYS A 132 -15.28 -4.78 -5.13
C CYS A 132 -14.63 -6.16 -5.02
N ILE A 133 -15.13 -7.17 -5.76
CA ILE A 133 -14.53 -8.52 -5.75
C ILE A 133 -13.15 -8.53 -6.41
N ALA A 134 -12.89 -7.66 -7.40
CA ALA A 134 -11.56 -7.49 -7.98
C ALA A 134 -10.55 -7.00 -6.94
N LEU A 135 -10.93 -6.00 -6.13
CA LEU A 135 -10.12 -5.51 -5.01
C LEU A 135 -9.92 -6.60 -3.96
N GLY A 136 -10.99 -7.34 -3.62
CA GLY A 136 -10.98 -8.47 -2.70
C GLY A 136 -9.98 -9.58 -3.08
N ALA A 137 -9.85 -9.87 -4.38
CA ALA A 137 -8.92 -10.90 -4.88
C ALA A 137 -7.44 -10.60 -4.56
N PHE A 138 -7.07 -9.33 -4.37
CA PHE A 138 -5.70 -8.94 -4.02
C PHE A 138 -5.41 -8.94 -2.51
N VAL A 139 -6.42 -9.20 -1.67
CA VAL A 139 -6.31 -9.17 -0.20
C VAL A 139 -6.87 -10.43 0.46
N ASN A 140 -7.42 -11.37 -0.30
CA ASN A 140 -7.96 -12.61 0.24
C ASN A 140 -6.87 -13.70 0.38
N PRO A 141 -6.53 -14.14 1.61
CA PRO A 141 -5.57 -15.23 1.84
C PRO A 141 -6.10 -16.61 1.48
N GLU A 142 -7.42 -16.82 1.52
CA GLU A 142 -8.01 -18.14 1.27
C GLU A 142 -7.77 -18.65 -0.15
N LEU A 143 -7.52 -17.72 -1.09
CA LEU A 143 -7.16 -18.04 -2.47
C LEU A 143 -5.80 -18.74 -2.59
N ASP A 144 -4.92 -18.59 -1.61
CA ASP A 144 -3.56 -19.15 -1.62
C ASP A 144 -3.43 -20.40 -0.72
N THR A 145 -4.36 -20.60 0.22
CA THR A 145 -4.37 -21.72 1.17
C THR A 145 -5.21 -22.92 0.74
N ALA A 146 -5.89 -22.85 -0.41
CA ALA A 146 -6.67 -23.98 -0.92
C ALA A 146 -5.74 -25.18 -1.13
N ASP A 147 -5.83 -26.12 -0.21
CA ASP A 147 -5.04 -27.34 -0.17
C ASP A 147 -5.21 -28.07 -1.51
N LYS A 148 -4.11 -28.28 -2.24
CA LYS A 148 -4.09 -28.90 -3.58
C LYS A 148 -4.49 -30.39 -3.58
N THR A 149 -5.07 -30.87 -2.49
CA THR A 149 -5.29 -32.28 -2.18
C THR A 149 -6.73 -32.75 -2.40
N VAL A 150 -7.70 -31.86 -2.69
CA VAL A 150 -9.08 -32.27 -2.99
C VAL A 150 -9.70 -31.49 -4.15
N SER A 151 -9.83 -32.21 -5.28
CA SER A 151 -10.70 -31.96 -6.44
C SER A 151 -10.33 -30.83 -7.42
N GLU A 152 -10.29 -31.23 -8.69
CA GLU A 152 -9.91 -30.54 -9.93
C GLU A 152 -10.82 -29.34 -10.33
N GLN A 153 -11.51 -28.70 -9.38
CA GLN A 153 -12.53 -27.68 -9.65
C GLN A 153 -12.32 -26.36 -8.90
N THR A 154 -11.26 -26.24 -8.08
CA THR A 154 -10.90 -24.99 -7.42
C THR A 154 -9.87 -24.26 -8.27
N GLN A 155 -10.35 -23.38 -9.13
CA GLN A 155 -9.52 -22.52 -9.96
C GLN A 155 -8.51 -21.73 -9.10
N ASP A 156 -7.20 -21.85 -9.40
CA ASP A 156 -6.08 -21.29 -8.61
C ASP A 156 -6.27 -19.80 -8.29
N GLY A 157 -5.83 -19.33 -7.11
CA GLY A 157 -5.89 -17.91 -6.72
C GLY A 157 -5.27 -16.92 -7.72
N ILE A 158 -4.30 -17.39 -8.51
CA ILE A 158 -3.70 -16.61 -9.62
C ILE A 158 -4.74 -16.30 -10.70
N TYR A 159 -5.65 -17.22 -11.01
CA TYR A 159 -6.70 -17.02 -12.01
C TYR A 159 -7.65 -15.90 -11.61
N TRP A 160 -8.13 -15.89 -10.36
CA TRP A 160 -9.07 -14.84 -9.90
C TRP A 160 -8.44 -13.46 -9.92
N ARG A 161 -7.14 -13.36 -9.60
CA ARG A 161 -6.39 -12.11 -9.70
C ARG A 161 -6.12 -11.68 -11.14
N ASP A 162 -6.08 -12.62 -12.08
CA ASP A 162 -6.04 -12.31 -13.50
C ASP A 162 -7.41 -11.83 -14.00
N GLN A 163 -8.50 -12.51 -13.61
CA GLN A 163 -9.88 -12.09 -13.90
C GLN A 163 -10.23 -10.72 -13.30
N ALA A 164 -9.65 -10.38 -12.14
CA ALA A 164 -9.79 -9.06 -11.53
C ALA A 164 -9.42 -7.92 -12.49
N LYS A 165 -8.46 -8.13 -13.41
CA LYS A 165 -8.10 -7.13 -14.43
C LYS A 165 -9.24 -6.90 -15.41
N THR A 166 -9.93 -7.96 -15.82
CA THR A 166 -11.11 -7.90 -16.71
C THR A 166 -12.27 -7.19 -16.03
N TRP A 167 -12.53 -7.49 -14.74
CA TRP A 167 -13.55 -6.81 -13.96
C TRP A 167 -13.27 -5.30 -13.82
N ILE A 168 -12.02 -4.92 -13.54
CA ILE A 168 -11.64 -3.50 -13.48
C ILE A 168 -11.75 -2.85 -14.87
N ALA A 169 -11.37 -3.55 -15.94
CA ALA A 169 -11.51 -3.06 -17.31
C ALA A 169 -12.98 -2.76 -17.67
N TYR A 170 -13.91 -3.62 -17.25
CA TYR A 170 -15.34 -3.37 -17.42
C TYR A 170 -15.78 -2.09 -16.71
N GLY A 171 -15.35 -1.89 -15.46
CA GLY A 171 -15.66 -0.65 -14.72
C GLY A 171 -15.13 0.61 -15.42
N ARG A 172 -13.93 0.56 -15.99
CA ARG A 172 -13.38 1.66 -16.81
C ARG A 172 -14.20 1.92 -18.07
N GLN A 173 -14.62 0.86 -18.77
CA GLN A 173 -15.46 0.98 -19.97
C GLN A 173 -16.84 1.56 -19.63
N TRP A 174 -17.42 1.16 -18.49
CA TRP A 174 -18.67 1.74 -17.98
C TRP A 174 -18.53 3.26 -17.76
N LEU A 175 -17.46 3.69 -17.09
CA LEU A 175 -17.21 5.10 -16.83
C LEU A 175 -16.98 5.89 -18.13
N ALA A 176 -16.22 5.33 -19.08
CA ALA A 176 -16.01 5.93 -20.39
C ALA A 176 -17.32 6.15 -21.15
N ARG A 177 -18.22 5.15 -21.17
CA ARG A 177 -19.54 5.25 -21.79
C ARG A 177 -20.39 6.34 -21.16
N LYS A 178 -20.43 6.40 -19.82
CA LYS A 178 -21.15 7.45 -19.09
C LYS A 178 -20.64 8.85 -19.43
N ALA A 179 -19.33 9.02 -19.55
CA ALA A 179 -18.70 10.29 -19.93
C ALA A 179 -19.05 10.70 -21.38
N ILE A 180 -18.95 9.77 -22.33
CA ILE A 180 -19.29 10.02 -23.75
C ILE A 180 -20.76 10.37 -23.91
N ALA A 181 -21.65 9.70 -23.16
CA ALA A 181 -23.08 9.98 -23.18
C ALA A 181 -23.46 11.33 -22.56
N GLY A 182 -22.50 12.09 -21.99
CA GLY A 182 -22.78 13.37 -21.33
C GLY A 182 -23.68 13.25 -20.11
N SER A 183 -23.77 12.06 -19.51
CA SER A 183 -24.58 11.85 -18.30
C SER A 183 -24.02 12.67 -17.14
N ARG A 184 -24.90 13.37 -16.41
CA ARG A 184 -24.50 14.03 -15.16
C ARG A 184 -24.01 12.97 -14.18
N ALA A 185 -22.82 13.18 -13.62
CA ALA A 185 -22.29 12.33 -12.59
C ALA A 185 -23.11 12.51 -11.30
N ASP A 186 -23.34 11.39 -10.61
CA ASP A 186 -24.08 11.30 -9.35
C ASP A 186 -23.22 10.62 -8.27
N LEU A 187 -23.79 10.39 -7.08
CA LEU A 187 -23.09 9.72 -5.98
C LEU A 187 -22.65 8.29 -6.35
N ASN A 188 -23.44 7.58 -7.18
CA ASN A 188 -23.07 6.24 -7.63
C ASN A 188 -21.85 6.28 -8.57
N THR A 189 -21.80 7.26 -9.45
CA THR A 189 -20.66 7.52 -10.33
C THR A 189 -19.42 7.86 -9.50
N ALA A 190 -19.56 8.68 -8.45
CA ALA A 190 -18.48 8.99 -7.52
C ALA A 190 -17.94 7.74 -6.80
N GLN A 191 -18.84 6.84 -6.35
CA GLN A 191 -18.45 5.56 -5.76
C GLN A 191 -17.63 4.70 -6.73
N ILE A 192 -18.10 4.55 -7.97
CA ILE A 192 -17.39 3.78 -9.00
C ILE A 192 -16.03 4.41 -9.31
N ILE A 193 -15.96 5.74 -9.40
CA ILE A 193 -14.71 6.48 -9.58
C ILE A 193 -13.74 6.19 -8.41
N CYS A 194 -14.20 6.21 -7.16
CA CYS A 194 -13.36 5.89 -6.00
C CYS A 194 -12.86 4.44 -6.04
N LEU A 195 -13.73 3.47 -6.35
CA LEU A 195 -13.37 2.06 -6.48
C LEU A 195 -12.33 1.83 -7.59
N LEU A 196 -12.51 2.49 -8.75
CA LEU A 196 -11.55 2.43 -9.86
C LEU A 196 -10.22 3.08 -9.50
N ALA A 197 -10.23 4.23 -8.83
CA ALA A 197 -9.02 4.89 -8.35
C ALA A 197 -8.27 3.99 -7.35
N LEU A 198 -8.99 3.37 -6.42
CA LEU A 198 -8.43 2.41 -5.47
C LEU A 198 -7.85 1.17 -6.17
N SER A 199 -8.42 0.71 -7.27
CA SER A 199 -7.85 -0.41 -8.05
C SER A 199 -6.44 -0.15 -8.59
N ARG A 200 -6.01 1.12 -8.66
CA ARG A 200 -4.61 1.49 -9.00
C ARG A 200 -3.63 1.22 -7.86
N TYR A 201 -4.10 1.00 -6.64
CA TYR A 201 -3.27 0.65 -5.49
C TYR A 201 -2.95 -0.84 -5.43
N THR A 202 -3.77 -1.67 -6.09
CA THR A 202 -3.68 -3.13 -6.02
C THR A 202 -3.35 -3.76 -7.37
N GLY A 203 -3.75 -3.13 -8.48
CA GLY A 203 -3.56 -3.63 -9.85
C GLY A 203 -2.32 -3.08 -10.55
N PRO A 204 -1.87 -3.70 -11.65
CA PRO A 204 -0.71 -3.24 -12.41
C PRO A 204 -0.98 -1.85 -12.99
N VAL A 205 -0.12 -0.89 -12.64
CA VAL A 205 -0.07 0.42 -13.31
C VAL A 205 0.57 0.18 -14.68
N ASN A 206 -0.22 0.28 -15.73
CA ASN A 206 0.29 0.19 -17.08
C ASN A 206 1.25 1.36 -17.31
N ALA A 207 2.55 1.10 -17.45
CA ALA A 207 3.54 2.14 -17.77
C ALA A 207 3.31 2.81 -19.15
N THR A 208 2.38 2.29 -19.96
CA THR A 208 1.87 2.97 -21.16
C THR A 208 0.81 4.02 -20.85
N SER A 209 0.19 4.01 -19.66
CA SER A 209 -0.76 5.04 -19.22
C SER A 209 -0.10 6.23 -18.53
N THR A 210 1.19 6.17 -18.17
CA THR A 210 1.91 7.37 -17.69
C THR A 210 2.05 8.45 -18.77
N GLY A 211 1.87 8.09 -20.05
CA GLY A 211 1.73 9.06 -21.16
C GLY A 211 0.28 9.45 -21.48
N SER A 212 -0.72 8.78 -20.89
CA SER A 212 -2.14 9.05 -21.10
C SER A 212 -2.79 9.37 -19.75
N LEU A 213 -2.56 10.60 -19.28
CA LEU A 213 -3.23 11.22 -18.12
C LEU A 213 -4.78 11.31 -18.29
N TRP A 214 -5.32 10.78 -19.38
CA TRP A 214 -6.70 10.92 -19.85
C TRP A 214 -7.50 9.61 -19.76
N SER A 215 -6.98 8.56 -19.12
CA SER A 215 -7.73 7.31 -18.95
C SER A 215 -8.94 7.53 -18.02
N PRO A 216 -10.13 6.92 -18.29
CA PRO A 216 -11.26 7.03 -17.38
C PRO A 216 -10.90 6.46 -16.01
N GLY A 217 -11.00 7.31 -14.97
CA GLY A 217 -10.58 6.97 -13.61
C GLY A 217 -9.17 7.45 -13.22
N ASP A 218 -8.42 8.07 -14.16
CA ASP A 218 -7.12 8.74 -13.91
C ASP A 218 -7.27 10.27 -13.74
N HIS A 219 -8.51 10.75 -13.63
CA HIS A 219 -8.84 12.16 -13.51
C HIS A 219 -8.43 12.76 -12.16
N ASP A 220 -8.35 14.09 -12.12
CA ASP A 220 -8.29 14.87 -10.88
C ASP A 220 -9.59 14.64 -10.07
N LEU A 221 -9.54 13.67 -9.14
CA LEU A 221 -10.68 13.27 -8.32
C LEU A 221 -11.21 14.45 -7.50
N THR A 222 -10.32 15.32 -7.03
CA THR A 222 -10.72 16.52 -6.27
C THR A 222 -11.56 17.44 -7.14
N ARG A 223 -11.14 17.69 -8.39
CA ARG A 223 -11.93 18.51 -9.33
C ARG A 223 -13.28 17.88 -9.68
N LEU A 224 -13.34 16.56 -9.88
CA LEU A 224 -14.59 15.86 -10.08
C LEU A 224 -15.51 15.95 -8.85
N ALA A 225 -14.96 15.81 -7.65
CA ALA A 225 -15.69 15.97 -6.41
C ALA A 225 -16.24 17.40 -6.24
N ILE A 226 -15.48 18.41 -6.66
CA ILE A 226 -15.94 19.81 -6.69
C ILE A 226 -17.10 19.98 -7.68
N GLN A 227 -17.00 19.41 -8.89
CA GLN A 227 -18.08 19.46 -9.90
C GLN A 227 -19.36 18.78 -9.41
N LEU A 228 -19.23 17.75 -8.57
CA LEU A 228 -20.34 17.08 -7.89
C LEU A 228 -20.88 17.83 -6.65
N GLY A 229 -20.25 18.95 -6.27
CA GLY A 229 -20.62 19.74 -5.10
C GLY A 229 -20.19 19.12 -3.76
N LEU A 230 -19.36 18.06 -3.75
CA LEU A 230 -18.99 17.32 -2.53
C LEU A 230 -18.07 18.11 -1.58
N HIS A 231 -17.37 19.13 -2.10
CA HIS A 231 -16.52 20.04 -1.32
C HIS A 231 -17.31 20.94 -0.35
N ARG A 232 -18.64 21.01 -0.51
CA ARG A 232 -19.53 21.79 0.34
C ARG A 232 -20.22 20.91 1.37
N ASP A 233 -20.35 21.39 2.60
CA ASP A 233 -21.01 20.60 3.64
C ASP A 233 -22.51 20.41 3.35
N PRO A 234 -22.99 19.16 3.17
CA PRO A 234 -24.37 18.93 2.72
C PRO A 234 -25.42 19.51 3.68
N ALA A 235 -25.16 19.47 5.00
CA ALA A 235 -26.06 20.01 6.02
C ALA A 235 -26.22 21.54 5.95
N THR A 236 -25.29 22.24 5.28
CA THR A 236 -25.38 23.69 5.06
C THR A 236 -26.08 24.05 3.75
N ILE A 237 -26.04 23.16 2.75
CA ILE A 237 -26.64 23.36 1.44
C ILE A 237 -28.13 23.08 1.49
N ASP A 238 -28.50 21.96 2.13
CA ASP A 238 -29.87 21.47 2.21
C ASP A 238 -30.12 20.91 3.62
N PRO A 239 -30.78 21.70 4.49
CA PRO A 239 -31.13 21.26 5.84
C PRO A 239 -32.05 20.04 5.90
N ASP A 240 -32.81 19.78 4.83
CA ASP A 240 -33.78 18.68 4.75
C ASP A 240 -33.17 17.40 4.16
N MET A 241 -31.87 17.43 3.81
CA MET A 241 -31.18 16.27 3.24
C MET A 241 -31.15 15.10 4.25
N PRO A 242 -31.49 13.86 3.82
CA PRO A 242 -31.44 12.70 4.70
C PRO A 242 -30.05 12.49 5.30
N ALA A 243 -29.98 12.17 6.59
CA ALA A 243 -28.71 11.95 7.30
C ALA A 243 -27.80 10.91 6.63
N THR A 244 -28.39 9.87 6.03
CA THR A 244 -27.68 8.84 5.27
C THR A 244 -27.00 9.41 4.01
N GLU A 245 -27.66 10.33 3.30
CA GLU A 245 -27.09 11.00 2.14
C GLU A 245 -26.00 12.00 2.54
N ILE A 246 -26.23 12.78 3.60
CA ILE A 246 -25.22 13.70 4.16
C ILE A 246 -23.93 12.93 4.47
N GLU A 247 -24.04 11.81 5.17
CA GLU A 247 -22.90 10.99 5.57
C GLU A 247 -22.18 10.38 4.35
N VAL A 248 -22.90 9.86 3.36
CA VAL A 248 -22.30 9.34 2.12
C VAL A 248 -21.56 10.44 1.35
N ARG A 249 -22.12 11.65 1.27
CA ARG A 249 -21.45 12.80 0.61
C ARG A 249 -20.16 13.19 1.31
N ARG A 250 -20.16 13.28 2.65
CA ARG A 250 -18.96 13.59 3.46
C ARG A 250 -17.87 12.53 3.27
N ARG A 251 -18.24 11.24 3.27
CA ARG A 251 -17.30 10.14 3.01
C ARG A 251 -16.70 10.19 1.62
N LEU A 252 -17.53 10.40 0.60
CA LEU A 252 -17.05 10.49 -0.78
C LEU A 252 -16.12 11.70 -0.97
N TRP A 253 -16.44 12.85 -0.39
CA TRP A 253 -15.52 13.99 -0.37
C TRP A 253 -14.16 13.63 0.24
N ALA A 254 -14.18 13.10 1.47
CA ALA A 254 -12.98 12.73 2.19
C ALA A 254 -12.13 11.72 1.40
N THR A 255 -12.75 10.69 0.82
CA THR A 255 -12.06 9.64 0.08
C THR A 255 -11.54 10.11 -1.28
N MET A 256 -12.29 10.92 -2.02
CA MET A 256 -11.82 11.46 -3.29
C MET A 256 -10.63 12.41 -3.09
N LEU A 257 -10.68 13.27 -2.07
CA LEU A 257 -9.55 14.13 -1.70
C LEU A 257 -8.35 13.29 -1.24
N GLU A 258 -8.59 12.24 -0.45
CA GLU A 258 -7.54 11.32 0.01
C GLU A 258 -6.79 10.68 -1.15
N LEU A 259 -7.51 10.09 -2.10
CA LEU A 259 -6.92 9.42 -3.26
C LEU A 259 -6.22 10.43 -4.19
N SER A 260 -6.73 11.66 -4.31
CA SER A 260 -6.06 12.75 -5.03
C SER A 260 -4.75 13.18 -4.38
N LEU A 261 -4.68 13.27 -3.06
CA LEU A 261 -3.46 13.65 -2.34
C LEU A 261 -2.31 12.69 -2.64
N GLN A 262 -2.57 11.39 -2.60
CA GLN A 262 -1.56 10.38 -2.91
C GLN A 262 -1.07 10.50 -4.35
N LEU A 263 -2.00 10.68 -5.31
CA LEU A 263 -1.65 10.88 -6.71
C LEU A 263 -0.74 12.11 -6.89
N CYS A 264 -1.06 13.22 -6.23
CA CYS A 264 -0.22 14.41 -6.27
C CYS A 264 1.17 14.15 -5.68
N LEU A 265 1.27 13.41 -4.57
CA LEU A 265 2.56 13.06 -3.97
C LEU A 265 3.41 12.19 -4.92
N ASP A 266 2.81 11.13 -5.46
CA ASP A 266 3.51 10.15 -6.31
C ASP A 266 4.00 10.75 -7.64
N HIS A 267 3.28 11.73 -8.17
CA HIS A 267 3.62 12.43 -9.41
C HIS A 267 4.32 13.77 -9.18
N GLU A 268 4.71 14.10 -7.94
CA GLU A 268 5.35 15.36 -7.57
C GLU A 268 4.58 16.62 -8.02
N LEU A 269 3.24 16.54 -7.99
CA LEU A 269 2.33 17.61 -8.39
C LEU A 269 2.02 18.55 -7.21
N PRO A 270 1.69 19.83 -7.49
CA PRO A 270 1.13 20.73 -6.49
C PRO A 270 -0.14 20.17 -5.83
N ALA A 271 -0.45 20.70 -4.64
CA ALA A 271 -1.70 20.38 -3.95
C ALA A 271 -2.91 20.64 -4.88
N PRO A 272 -3.90 19.73 -4.92
CA PRO A 272 -5.02 19.83 -5.85
C PRO A 272 -5.94 21.01 -5.53
N ILE A 273 -5.99 21.45 -4.27
CA ILE A 273 -6.79 22.56 -3.75
C ILE A 273 -6.11 23.24 -2.57
N SER A 274 -6.58 24.44 -2.22
CA SER A 274 -6.17 25.10 -0.97
C SER A 274 -6.91 24.48 0.22
N PRO A 275 -6.28 24.33 1.40
CA PRO A 275 -6.96 23.89 2.62
C PRO A 275 -8.19 24.72 3.02
N GLU A 276 -8.27 25.97 2.56
CA GLU A 276 -9.33 26.95 2.85
C GLU A 276 -10.47 26.94 1.82
N THR A 277 -10.36 26.18 0.73
CA THR A 277 -11.33 26.21 -0.38
C THR A 277 -12.50 25.24 -0.26
N TYR A 278 -12.61 24.51 0.86
CA TYR A 278 -13.72 23.60 1.14
C TYR A 278 -14.18 23.71 2.59
N ASP A 279 -15.48 23.51 2.82
CA ASP A 279 -16.13 23.59 4.13
C ASP A 279 -16.79 22.27 4.56
N CYS A 280 -16.81 21.25 3.69
CA CYS A 280 -17.34 19.92 3.99
C CYS A 280 -16.75 19.35 5.28
N ALA A 281 -17.63 19.03 6.24
CA ALA A 281 -17.22 18.54 7.55
C ALA A 281 -16.69 17.09 7.46
N PRO A 282 -15.85 16.65 8.42
CA PRO A 282 -15.42 15.26 8.49
C PRO A 282 -16.61 14.29 8.57
N PRO A 283 -16.46 13.06 8.04
CA PRO A 283 -17.43 11.98 8.25
C PRO A 283 -17.70 11.76 9.75
N SER A 284 -18.87 11.22 10.09
CA SER A 284 -19.16 10.89 11.49
C SER A 284 -18.42 9.62 11.94
N ASP A 285 -18.18 9.50 13.26
CA ASP A 285 -17.67 8.28 13.89
C ASP A 285 -18.77 7.21 14.09
N LEU A 286 -19.96 7.39 13.48
CA LEU A 286 -21.12 6.50 13.62
C LEU A 286 -21.02 5.29 12.68
N ALA A 287 -21.58 4.16 13.13
CA ALA A 287 -21.78 3.02 12.24
C ALA A 287 -22.96 3.26 11.29
N ASP A 288 -22.95 2.62 10.11
CA ASP A 288 -24.04 2.73 9.13
C ASP A 288 -25.37 2.23 9.69
N GLU A 289 -25.31 1.25 10.60
CA GLU A 289 -26.48 0.71 11.32
C GLU A 289 -27.06 1.73 12.31
N ASP A 290 -26.25 2.66 12.83
CA ASP A 290 -26.73 3.69 13.75
C ASP A 290 -27.43 4.83 12.99
N ALA A 291 -27.05 5.07 11.74
CA ALA A 291 -27.61 6.11 10.88
C ALA A 291 -28.93 5.71 10.20
N SER A 292 -29.26 4.41 10.16
CA SER A 292 -30.48 3.85 9.57
C SER A 292 -31.65 3.71 10.56
N THR A 293 -31.51 4.28 11.77
CA THR A 293 -32.39 4.06 12.94
C THR A 293 -33.84 4.53 12.82
N ASN A 294 -34.26 5.08 11.67
CA ASN A 294 -35.66 5.47 11.46
C ASN A 294 -36.50 4.45 10.65
N ASP A 295 -35.91 3.44 9.99
CA ASP A 295 -36.65 2.51 9.11
C ASP A 295 -36.23 1.01 9.18
N ALA A 296 -35.40 0.59 10.15
CA ALA A 296 -34.84 -0.76 10.15
C ALA A 296 -35.70 -1.81 10.88
N ASP A 297 -36.38 -2.70 10.13
CA ASP A 297 -36.88 -3.97 10.63
C ASP A 297 -35.73 -4.83 11.19
N SER A 298 -35.86 -5.31 12.43
CA SER A 298 -34.86 -6.12 13.15
C SER A 298 -34.39 -7.38 12.41
N THR A 299 -35.18 -7.87 11.45
CA THR A 299 -34.88 -9.03 10.59
C THR A 299 -33.78 -8.75 9.55
N SER A 300 -33.67 -7.50 9.07
CA SER A 300 -32.68 -7.12 8.06
C SER A 300 -31.25 -7.14 8.62
N SER A 301 -31.07 -6.73 9.87
CA SER A 301 -29.76 -6.71 10.54
C SER A 301 -29.18 -8.13 10.73
N SER A 302 -30.02 -9.12 11.05
CA SER A 302 -29.59 -10.53 11.19
C SER A 302 -29.15 -11.15 9.87
N PHE A 303 -29.83 -10.81 8.75
CA PHE A 303 -29.45 -11.30 7.42
C PHE A 303 -28.13 -10.66 6.95
N LEU A 304 -27.96 -9.35 7.14
CA LEU A 304 -26.72 -8.65 6.81
C LEU A 304 -25.52 -9.18 7.61
N ALA A 305 -25.72 -9.49 8.90
CA ALA A 305 -24.70 -10.11 9.74
C ALA A 305 -24.32 -11.54 9.30
N SER A 306 -25.22 -12.26 8.61
CA SER A 306 -24.93 -13.59 8.07
C SER A 306 -24.11 -13.55 6.78
N LEU A 307 -24.28 -12.51 5.96
CA LEU A 307 -23.57 -12.35 4.68
C LEU A 307 -22.12 -11.88 4.84
N SER A 308 -21.81 -11.18 5.93
CA SER A 308 -20.44 -10.80 6.28
C SER A 308 -20.26 -10.79 7.81
N PRO A 309 -20.02 -11.96 8.42
CA PRO A 309 -19.83 -12.08 9.88
C PRO A 309 -18.63 -11.29 10.41
N GLY A 310 -17.61 -11.06 9.55
CA GLY A 310 -16.43 -10.27 9.86
C GLY A 310 -16.69 -8.76 9.87
N TYR A 311 -17.68 -8.29 9.11
CA TYR A 311 -18.08 -6.89 9.06
C TYR A 311 -19.04 -6.53 10.20
N ARG A 312 -18.54 -6.55 11.46
CA ARG A 312 -19.15 -5.76 12.53
C ARG A 312 -18.49 -4.39 12.56
N MET A 313 -19.20 -3.40 12.04
CA MET A 313 -18.75 -2.01 11.90
C MET A 313 -18.05 -1.54 13.18
N MET A 314 -16.81 -1.06 13.03
CA MET A 314 -16.15 -0.36 14.12
C MET A 314 -16.79 1.02 14.28
N ARG A 315 -17.00 1.44 15.54
CA ARG A 315 -17.28 2.82 15.94
C ARG A 315 -16.09 3.78 15.67
N THR A 316 -15.08 3.29 14.97
CA THR A 316 -13.81 3.98 14.74
C THR A 316 -13.63 4.15 13.25
N ASN A 317 -13.74 5.39 12.78
CA ASN A 317 -13.69 5.70 11.37
C ASN A 317 -12.27 6.16 10.98
N PHE A 318 -11.45 5.27 10.40
CA PHE A 318 -10.10 5.62 9.94
C PHE A 318 -10.11 6.76 8.91
N LEU A 319 -11.19 6.89 8.14
CA LEU A 319 -11.38 8.02 7.23
C LEU A 319 -11.39 9.35 7.98
N VAL A 320 -11.93 9.40 9.20
CA VAL A 320 -11.93 10.63 10.03
C VAL A 320 -10.51 11.05 10.39
N ILE A 321 -9.64 10.09 10.74
CA ILE A 321 -8.22 10.37 11.02
C ILE A 321 -7.51 10.89 9.77
N LEU A 322 -7.77 10.27 8.62
CA LEU A 322 -7.27 10.75 7.34
C LEU A 322 -7.75 12.19 7.11
N THR A 323 -9.05 12.47 7.23
CA THR A 323 -9.60 13.83 7.06
C THR A 323 -8.97 14.86 8.00
N ARG A 324 -8.76 14.53 9.28
CA ARG A 324 -8.12 15.44 10.25
C ARG A 324 -6.70 15.83 9.84
N THR A 325 -5.98 14.94 9.16
CA THR A 325 -4.60 15.19 8.70
C THR A 325 -4.51 15.69 7.25
N GLN A 326 -5.60 15.72 6.48
CA GLN A 326 -5.59 16.13 5.06
C GLN A 326 -5.09 17.56 4.85
N ARG A 327 -5.46 18.50 5.74
CA ARG A 327 -5.02 19.90 5.62
C ARG A 327 -3.51 20.07 5.77
N LEU A 328 -2.88 19.32 6.66
CA LEU A 328 -1.42 19.32 6.80
C LEU A 328 -0.76 18.75 5.54
N ARG A 329 -1.30 17.65 5.00
CA ARG A 329 -0.80 17.01 3.77
C ARG A 329 -0.94 17.91 2.53
N LEU A 330 -2.04 18.65 2.40
CA LEU A 330 -2.21 19.69 1.37
C LEU A 330 -1.12 20.78 1.48
N ARG A 331 -0.85 21.27 2.71
CA ARG A 331 0.19 22.28 2.94
C ARG A 331 1.59 21.76 2.61
N ILE A 332 1.90 20.51 2.96
CA ILE A 332 3.17 19.87 2.60
C ILE A 332 3.34 19.82 1.08
N LEU A 333 2.33 19.36 0.34
CA LEU A 333 2.39 19.33 -1.13
C LEU A 333 2.58 20.72 -1.73
N HIS A 334 1.88 21.73 -1.19
CA HIS A 334 2.02 23.11 -1.62
C HIS A 334 3.46 23.62 -1.45
N VAL A 335 4.04 23.48 -0.26
CA VAL A 335 5.42 23.92 0.02
C VAL A 335 6.44 23.16 -0.84
N MET A 336 6.24 21.87 -1.05
CA MET A 336 7.18 21.03 -1.80
C MET A 336 7.19 21.30 -3.31
N HIS A 337 6.00 21.44 -3.90
CA HIS A 337 5.80 21.37 -5.35
C HIS A 337 5.31 22.67 -6.00
N SER A 338 4.85 23.68 -5.24
CA SER A 338 4.43 24.95 -5.84
C SER A 338 5.64 25.80 -6.32
N PRO A 339 5.64 26.29 -7.58
CA PRO A 339 6.77 27.03 -8.15
C PRO A 339 7.15 28.31 -7.40
N GLY A 340 6.19 28.97 -6.76
CA GLY A 340 6.37 30.23 -6.03
C GLY A 340 6.45 30.10 -4.50
N ALA A 341 6.39 28.88 -3.95
CA ALA A 341 6.48 28.69 -2.51
C ALA A 341 7.91 28.99 -2.02
N ALA A 342 8.03 29.82 -0.98
CA ALA A 342 9.29 30.02 -0.27
C ALA A 342 9.67 28.69 0.41
N LYS A 343 10.62 27.96 -0.17
CA LYS A 343 11.08 26.67 0.33
C LYS A 343 12.05 26.88 1.48
N THR A 344 11.55 27.32 2.64
CA THR A 344 12.38 27.32 3.84
C THR A 344 12.47 25.88 4.37
N LEU A 345 13.67 25.49 4.78
CA LEU A 345 13.95 24.18 5.38
C LEU A 345 13.09 23.98 6.64
N ASP A 346 12.97 25.02 7.45
CA ASP A 346 12.21 25.00 8.70
C ASP A 346 10.72 24.76 8.48
N ASP A 347 10.09 25.39 7.49
CA ASP A 347 8.66 25.19 7.24
C ASP A 347 8.34 23.76 6.80
N THR A 348 9.21 23.16 5.98
CA THR A 348 8.98 21.80 5.46
C THR A 348 9.16 20.75 6.57
N HIS A 349 10.20 20.88 7.39
CA HIS A 349 10.42 19.98 8.53
C HIS A 349 9.38 20.17 9.64
N ARG A 350 8.97 21.41 9.92
CA ARG A 350 7.92 21.71 10.90
C ARG A 350 6.60 21.04 10.52
N LEU A 351 6.16 21.19 9.27
CA LEU A 351 4.93 20.55 8.79
C LEU A 351 4.99 19.01 8.85
N ALA A 352 6.14 18.42 8.50
CA ALA A 352 6.34 16.98 8.61
C ALA A 352 6.26 16.48 10.06
N ALA A 353 6.87 17.22 11.00
CA ALA A 353 6.81 16.92 12.43
C ALA A 353 5.40 17.07 13.00
N GLU A 354 4.68 18.14 12.64
CA GLU A 354 3.28 18.36 13.01
C GLU A 354 2.39 17.22 12.52
N LEU A 355 2.55 16.80 11.25
CA LEU A 355 1.82 15.68 10.68
C LEU A 355 2.11 14.39 11.44
N LYS A 356 3.39 14.11 11.73
CA LYS A 356 3.79 12.91 12.47
C LYS A 356 3.23 12.90 13.89
N ALA A 357 3.22 14.04 14.58
CA ALA A 357 2.66 14.18 15.92
C ALA A 357 1.13 13.98 15.94
N ALA A 358 0.42 14.56 14.96
CA ALA A 358 -1.02 14.38 14.80
C ALA A 358 -1.37 12.91 14.54
N TYR A 359 -0.68 12.28 13.58
CA TYR A 359 -0.83 10.85 13.28
C TYR A 359 -0.54 9.96 14.50
N SER A 360 0.55 10.20 15.23
CA SER A 360 0.92 9.39 16.42
C SER A 360 -0.07 9.56 17.57
N THR A 361 -0.73 10.70 17.68
CA THR A 361 -1.78 10.93 18.69
C THR A 361 -3.04 10.14 18.35
N GLU A 362 -3.46 10.17 17.09
CA GLU A 362 -4.62 9.40 16.63
C GLU A 362 -4.35 7.89 16.67
N LEU A 363 -3.15 7.43 16.33
CA LEU A 363 -2.78 6.01 16.44
C LEU A 363 -2.83 5.51 17.89
N ARG A 364 -2.32 6.29 18.85
CA ARG A 364 -2.43 5.95 20.28
C ARG A 364 -3.89 5.86 20.73
N ARG A 365 -4.73 6.79 20.26
CA ARG A 365 -6.18 6.75 20.50
C ARG A 365 -6.79 5.46 19.94
N LEU A 366 -6.49 5.09 18.69
CA LEU A 366 -6.96 3.84 18.08
C LEU A 366 -6.55 2.60 18.89
N GLN A 367 -5.29 2.55 19.34
CA GLN A 367 -4.75 1.43 20.11
C GLN A 367 -5.36 1.30 21.51
N SER A 368 -5.86 2.41 22.08
CA SER A 368 -6.53 2.42 23.39
C SER A 368 -7.98 1.91 23.37
N LEU A 369 -8.57 1.73 22.18
CA LEU A 369 -9.96 1.31 22.05
C LEU A 369 -10.16 -0.17 22.42
N PRO A 370 -11.33 -0.56 22.94
CA PRO A 370 -11.62 -1.95 23.33
C PRO A 370 -11.47 -2.95 22.18
N LYS A 371 -11.97 -2.58 20.99
CA LYS A 371 -11.76 -3.36 19.76
C LYS A 371 -10.52 -2.81 19.06
N LYS A 372 -9.43 -3.57 19.09
CA LYS A 372 -8.18 -3.16 18.47
C LYS A 372 -8.31 -3.10 16.95
N PRO A 373 -7.69 -2.10 16.30
CA PRO A 373 -7.63 -2.01 14.85
C PRO A 373 -6.92 -3.22 14.24
N THR A 374 -7.33 -3.66 13.06
CA THR A 374 -6.64 -4.73 12.34
C THR A 374 -5.31 -4.23 11.79
N GLU A 375 -4.36 -5.12 11.59
CA GLU A 375 -3.06 -4.76 11.02
C GLU A 375 -3.20 -4.12 9.62
N PHE A 376 -4.13 -4.63 8.80
CA PHE A 376 -4.43 -4.06 7.50
C PHE A 376 -4.88 -2.59 7.60
N GLN A 377 -5.78 -2.29 8.55
CA GLN A 377 -6.31 -0.94 8.72
C GLN A 377 -5.22 0.06 9.15
N ILE A 378 -4.40 -0.31 10.13
CA ILE A 378 -3.24 0.52 10.53
C ILE A 378 -2.33 0.70 9.33
N LYS A 379 -2.05 -0.37 8.59
CA LYS A 379 -1.10 -0.29 7.49
C LYS A 379 -1.59 0.55 6.33
N LEU A 380 -2.87 0.49 6.02
CA LEU A 380 -3.45 1.35 5.00
C LEU A 380 -3.42 2.82 5.44
N LEU A 381 -3.67 3.12 6.73
CA LEU A 381 -3.49 4.45 7.29
C LEU A 381 -2.03 4.94 7.18
N ASP A 382 -1.06 4.07 7.47
CA ASP A 382 0.38 4.36 7.34
C ASP A 382 0.72 4.72 5.89
N THR A 383 0.29 3.87 4.95
CA THR A 383 0.49 4.05 3.51
C THR A 383 -0.10 5.36 3.01
N LEU A 384 -1.23 5.80 3.55
CA LEU A 384 -1.89 7.04 3.14
C LEU A 384 -1.34 8.30 3.85
N THR A 385 -0.62 8.15 4.97
CA THR A 385 -0.20 9.32 5.78
C THR A 385 1.31 9.53 5.80
N LEU A 386 2.08 8.47 6.07
CA LEU A 386 3.51 8.58 6.33
C LEU A 386 4.37 8.96 5.12
N PRO A 387 3.99 8.69 3.85
CA PRO A 387 4.76 9.18 2.71
C PRO A 387 4.90 10.71 2.67
N PHE A 388 3.91 11.45 3.21
CA PHE A 388 3.96 12.91 3.34
C PHE A 388 4.92 13.39 4.42
N VAL A 389 5.27 12.52 5.39
CA VAL A 389 6.34 12.80 6.36
C VAL A 389 7.70 12.50 5.71
N LEU A 390 7.80 11.43 4.92
CA LEU A 390 9.05 10.99 4.28
C LEU A 390 9.53 11.97 3.19
N ALA A 391 8.63 12.41 2.31
CA ALA A 391 8.99 13.15 1.11
C ALA A 391 9.73 14.49 1.36
N PRO A 392 9.34 15.33 2.36
CA PRO A 392 10.09 16.49 2.80
C PRO A 392 11.59 16.27 3.00
N HIS A 393 11.97 15.11 3.55
CA HIS A 393 13.34 14.81 3.93
C HIS A 393 14.20 14.28 2.77
N ALA A 394 13.61 13.92 1.63
CA ALA A 394 14.32 13.26 0.53
C ALA A 394 15.45 14.10 -0.07
N LYS A 395 15.20 15.40 -0.31
CA LYS A 395 16.19 16.34 -0.88
C LYS A 395 17.37 16.57 0.06
N PHE A 396 17.09 16.69 1.36
CA PHE A 396 18.11 16.96 2.38
C PHE A 396 18.97 15.75 2.69
N ALA A 397 18.37 14.56 2.78
CA ALA A 397 19.10 13.32 2.98
C ALA A 397 20.06 12.98 1.82
N ALA A 398 19.74 13.43 0.60
CA ALA A 398 20.59 13.25 -0.58
C ALA A 398 21.71 14.31 -0.72
N HIS A 399 21.78 15.30 0.17
CA HIS A 399 22.70 16.42 0.06
C HIS A 399 24.17 15.96 0.13
N PRO A 400 25.08 16.48 -0.72
CA PRO A 400 26.45 15.95 -0.82
C PRO A 400 27.31 16.22 0.43
N LEU A 401 27.13 17.38 1.04
CA LEU A 401 27.90 17.81 2.21
C LEU A 401 27.24 17.29 3.49
N PRO A 402 27.96 16.51 4.33
CA PRO A 402 27.43 16.03 5.59
C PRO A 402 27.18 17.22 6.52
N SER A 403 25.92 17.36 6.95
CA SER A 403 25.50 18.32 7.98
C SER A 403 24.57 17.63 8.98
N PRO A 404 24.42 18.15 10.21
CA PRO A 404 23.48 17.59 11.18
C PRO A 404 22.04 17.48 10.64
N ALA A 405 21.60 18.41 9.80
CA ALA A 405 20.29 18.38 9.15
C ALA A 405 20.13 17.21 8.16
N CYS A 406 21.20 16.83 7.46
CA CYS A 406 21.21 15.67 6.55
C CYS A 406 21.12 14.36 7.33
N TYR A 407 21.87 14.24 8.42
CA TYR A 407 21.81 13.10 9.34
C TYR A 407 20.40 12.94 9.93
N PHE A 408 19.85 14.03 10.49
CA PHE A 408 18.48 14.03 11.03
C PHE A 408 17.46 13.57 9.98
N SER A 409 17.54 14.13 8.76
CA SER A 409 16.65 13.75 7.66
C SER A 409 16.78 12.27 7.27
N ARG A 410 17.99 11.71 7.25
CA ARG A 410 18.20 10.28 7.00
C ARG A 410 17.60 9.42 8.11
N LYS A 411 17.76 9.80 9.38
CA LYS A 411 17.15 9.09 10.51
C LYS A 411 15.63 9.08 10.44
N VAL A 412 15.01 10.23 10.17
CA VAL A 412 13.55 10.30 9.99
C VAL A 412 13.11 9.41 8.82
N ARG A 413 13.79 9.48 7.66
CA ARG A 413 13.45 8.63 6.51
C ARG A 413 13.60 7.16 6.82
N MET A 414 14.66 6.74 7.50
CA MET A 414 14.86 5.35 7.90
C MET A 414 13.75 4.86 8.84
N GLU A 415 13.39 5.64 9.86
CA GLU A 415 12.32 5.29 10.80
C GLU A 415 10.98 5.16 10.08
N ILE A 416 10.62 6.15 9.25
CA ILE A 416 9.36 6.14 8.50
C ILE A 416 9.34 4.99 7.48
N SER A 417 10.43 4.74 6.76
CA SER A 417 10.54 3.60 5.85
C SER A 417 10.40 2.28 6.59
N ALA A 418 11.01 2.13 7.76
CA ALA A 418 10.87 0.92 8.57
C ALA A 418 9.41 0.74 9.02
N LEU A 419 8.72 1.80 9.46
CA LEU A 419 7.28 1.75 9.78
C LEU A 419 6.43 1.36 8.55
N LEU A 420 6.77 1.85 7.35
CA LEU A 420 6.10 1.49 6.10
C LEU A 420 6.37 0.06 5.64
N LEU A 421 7.45 -0.59 6.10
CA LEU A 421 7.81 -1.95 5.70
C LEU A 421 7.48 -3.01 6.76
N THR A 422 7.58 -2.67 8.04
CA THR A 422 7.28 -3.59 9.15
C THR A 422 5.79 -3.89 9.25
N ASN A 423 5.49 -5.05 9.80
CA ASN A 423 4.15 -5.39 10.24
C ASN A 423 4.04 -4.93 11.69
N HIS A 424 3.01 -4.15 12.04
CA HIS A 424 2.82 -3.74 13.44
C HIS A 424 2.59 -5.02 14.25
N PRO A 425 3.44 -5.34 15.26
CA PRO A 425 3.17 -6.48 16.09
C PRO A 425 1.83 -6.24 16.80
N SER A 426 0.85 -7.06 16.45
CA SER A 426 -0.41 -7.13 17.17
C SER A 426 -0.15 -7.76 18.54
N GLY A 427 0.40 -6.97 19.47
CA GLY A 427 0.73 -7.39 20.84
C GLY A 427 2.23 -7.54 21.11
N LEU A 428 2.66 -6.98 22.25
CA LEU A 428 4.02 -6.81 22.79
C LEU A 428 4.87 -5.72 22.09
N ALA A 429 5.46 -4.73 22.76
CA ALA A 429 5.80 -4.59 24.17
C ALA A 429 5.27 -3.26 24.74
N THR A 430 4.74 -3.31 25.95
CA THR A 430 4.75 -2.17 26.87
C THR A 430 6.18 -1.66 26.96
N VAL A 431 6.45 -0.51 26.34
CA VAL A 431 7.57 0.33 26.77
C VAL A 431 7.24 0.73 28.19
N THR A 432 7.89 0.09 29.16
CA THR A 432 7.96 0.57 30.53
C THR A 432 8.38 2.03 30.44
N GLN A 433 7.55 2.95 30.93
CA GLN A 433 7.92 4.35 31.06
C GLN A 433 9.29 4.43 31.76
N PRO A 434 10.21 5.30 31.31
CA PRO A 434 11.31 5.68 32.19
C PRO A 434 10.69 6.28 33.46
N PRO A 435 11.20 5.95 34.66
CA PRO A 435 10.67 6.55 35.89
C PRO A 435 10.74 8.06 35.75
N ALA A 436 9.64 8.73 36.11
CA ALA A 436 9.54 10.17 36.10
C ALA A 436 10.70 10.76 36.90
N ALA A 437 11.67 11.36 36.23
CA ALA A 437 12.63 12.23 36.87
C ALA A 437 11.87 13.49 37.30
N GLY A 438 11.44 13.50 38.57
CA GLY A 438 11.07 14.72 39.26
C GLY A 438 12.29 15.63 39.28
N LEU A 439 12.20 16.75 38.59
CA LEU A 439 13.08 17.89 38.80
C LEU A 439 12.55 18.64 40.01
N ASP A 440 12.98 18.23 41.21
CA ASP A 440 12.88 19.08 42.40
C ASP A 440 14.29 19.33 42.96
N GLU A 441 14.58 20.63 43.01
CA GLU A 441 15.41 21.39 43.94
C GLU A 441 16.84 20.94 44.29
N VAL A 442 17.76 21.78 43.81
CA VAL A 442 19.06 22.16 44.36
C VAL A 442 19.11 22.10 45.89
N THR A 443 20.04 21.31 46.45
CA THR A 443 20.93 21.74 47.55
C THR A 443 22.22 20.91 47.55
N ALA A 444 23.31 21.57 47.95
CA ALA A 444 24.67 21.09 47.96
C ALA A 444 24.96 20.15 49.14
N ASP A 445 25.81 19.14 48.94
CA ASP A 445 27.05 18.98 49.71
C ASP A 445 27.94 17.87 49.14
N ALA A 446 29.24 18.11 49.25
CA ALA A 446 30.33 17.25 48.80
C ALA A 446 30.62 16.13 49.82
N ASP A 447 30.91 14.92 49.34
CA ASP A 447 32.09 14.12 49.71
C ASP A 447 31.94 12.65 49.27
N GLY A 448 33.04 12.07 48.77
CA GLY A 448 33.28 10.63 48.77
C GLY A 448 33.10 9.88 47.45
N ILE A 449 34.20 9.72 46.69
CA ILE A 449 34.39 8.58 45.79
C ILE A 449 34.69 7.33 46.65
N PRO A 450 33.99 6.20 46.43
CA PRO A 450 34.74 5.00 46.05
C PRO A 450 34.03 4.06 45.05
N ALA A 451 34.84 3.62 44.08
CA ALA A 451 34.99 2.26 43.57
C ALA A 451 33.79 1.42 43.05
N LEU A 452 33.96 0.97 41.81
CA LEU A 452 33.41 -0.26 41.23
C LEU A 452 33.45 -1.45 42.20
N PRO A 453 32.47 -2.37 42.06
CA PRO A 453 32.79 -3.79 42.10
C PRO A 453 32.34 -4.49 40.81
N SER A 454 33.33 -4.96 40.07
CA SER A 454 33.25 -6.16 39.24
C SER A 454 33.03 -7.40 40.12
N ASN A 455 32.12 -8.30 39.72
CA ASN A 455 32.21 -9.75 39.88
C ASN A 455 31.13 -10.41 38.98
N THR A 456 31.49 -11.01 37.84
CA THR A 456 31.82 -12.44 37.63
C THR A 456 30.72 -13.46 37.97
N THR A 457 30.18 -14.03 36.90
CA THR A 457 29.85 -15.46 36.67
C THR A 457 28.94 -16.21 37.64
N SER A 458 27.77 -16.62 37.15
CA SER A 458 27.25 -17.96 37.39
C SER A 458 26.58 -18.55 36.14
N SER A 459 27.12 -19.72 35.77
CA SER A 459 26.77 -20.64 34.70
C SER A 459 25.30 -21.10 34.64
N ALA A 460 24.81 -21.17 33.40
CA ALA A 460 23.94 -22.19 32.78
C ALA A 460 22.94 -23.00 33.62
N ALA A 461 21.67 -22.90 33.22
CA ALA A 461 20.74 -24.03 33.23
C ALA A 461 19.97 -24.06 31.92
N THR A 462 20.27 -25.09 31.13
CA THR A 462 19.71 -25.45 29.84
C THR A 462 18.31 -26.03 30.05
N THR A 463 17.27 -25.38 29.52
CA THR A 463 16.00 -26.04 29.22
C THR A 463 15.59 -25.67 27.81
N ALA A 464 15.94 -26.58 26.89
CA ALA A 464 15.41 -26.63 25.56
C ALA A 464 13.91 -26.94 25.64
N THR A 465 13.09 -25.96 25.24
CA THR A 465 11.69 -26.20 24.89
C THR A 465 11.51 -25.74 23.45
N THR A 466 11.71 -26.72 22.57
CA THR A 466 10.93 -26.98 21.35
C THR A 466 10.27 -25.76 20.70
N SER A 467 10.91 -25.33 19.62
CA SER A 467 10.31 -24.75 18.42
C SER A 467 8.85 -25.20 18.20
N SER A 468 7.90 -24.36 18.58
CA SER A 468 6.55 -24.42 18.00
C SER A 468 6.53 -23.50 16.79
N SER A 469 6.56 -24.11 15.61
CA SER A 469 6.25 -23.50 14.32
C SER A 469 4.99 -22.63 14.42
N ALA A 470 5.15 -21.31 14.42
CA ALA A 470 4.05 -20.39 14.21
C ALA A 470 3.58 -20.56 12.77
N SER A 471 2.51 -21.34 12.60
CA SER A 471 1.72 -21.44 11.38
C SER A 471 1.43 -20.03 10.85
N TYR A 472 1.99 -19.69 9.69
CA TYR A 472 1.66 -18.48 8.93
C TYR A 472 0.20 -18.58 8.46
N ALA A 473 -0.75 -18.22 9.32
CA ALA A 473 -2.10 -17.87 8.87
C ALA A 473 -1.94 -16.64 7.95
N ALA A 474 -2.18 -16.81 6.66
CA ALA A 474 -1.94 -15.78 5.67
C ALA A 474 -2.79 -14.53 5.99
N ASN A 475 -2.10 -13.42 6.27
CA ASN A 475 -2.72 -12.13 6.55
C ASN A 475 -3.03 -11.42 5.22
N SER A 476 -4.21 -10.79 5.10
CA SER A 476 -4.61 -9.99 3.92
C SER A 476 -3.54 -8.99 3.48
N LEU A 477 -2.79 -8.42 4.43
CA LEU A 477 -1.67 -7.54 4.14
C LEU A 477 -0.52 -8.25 3.42
N THR A 478 -0.20 -9.48 3.82
CA THR A 478 0.83 -10.31 3.17
C THR A 478 0.43 -10.65 1.74
N VAL A 479 -0.84 -10.99 1.51
CA VAL A 479 -1.39 -11.24 0.17
C VAL A 479 -1.24 -9.99 -0.70
N LEU A 480 -1.59 -8.81 -0.18
CA LEU A 480 -1.43 -7.55 -0.89
C LEU A 480 0.04 -7.25 -1.21
N ARG A 481 0.95 -7.54 -0.29
CA ARG A 481 2.40 -7.38 -0.48
C ARG A 481 2.98 -8.30 -1.54
N ILE A 482 2.43 -9.50 -1.73
CA ILE A 482 2.93 -10.47 -2.71
C ILE A 482 2.27 -10.28 -4.07
N HIS A 483 0.95 -10.09 -4.09
CA HIS A 483 0.18 -10.08 -5.33
C HIS A 483 -0.18 -8.68 -5.80
N GLY A 484 -0.26 -7.71 -4.89
CA GLY A 484 -0.56 -6.32 -5.20
C GLY A 484 0.52 -5.68 -6.06
N GLN A 485 0.07 -4.88 -7.01
CA GLN A 485 0.88 -4.08 -7.91
C GLN A 485 0.45 -2.61 -7.79
N GLY A 486 1.06 -1.73 -8.58
CA GLY A 486 0.67 -0.32 -8.63
C GLY A 486 1.18 0.48 -7.44
N HIS A 487 0.40 1.44 -6.94
CA HIS A 487 0.88 2.45 -5.98
C HIS A 487 1.39 1.82 -4.68
N PHE A 488 0.73 0.78 -4.17
CA PHE A 488 1.19 0.10 -2.95
C PHE A 488 2.57 -0.53 -3.14
N ALA A 489 2.78 -1.27 -4.23
CA ALA A 489 4.07 -1.87 -4.54
C ALA A 489 5.16 -0.82 -4.81
N THR A 490 4.81 0.27 -5.50
CA THR A 490 5.71 1.41 -5.76
C THR A 490 6.12 2.10 -4.46
N LEU A 491 5.19 2.34 -3.54
CA LEU A 491 5.49 2.93 -2.25
C LEU A 491 6.43 2.05 -1.43
N GLN A 492 6.16 0.74 -1.37
CA GLN A 492 7.02 -0.19 -0.65
C GLN A 492 8.43 -0.24 -1.25
N TRP A 493 8.52 -0.20 -2.58
CA TRP A 493 9.79 -0.07 -3.28
C TRP A 493 10.53 1.24 -2.90
N HIS A 494 9.84 2.38 -2.89
CA HIS A 494 10.45 3.65 -2.47
C HIS A 494 10.89 3.62 -1.00
N ALA A 495 10.11 3.01 -0.11
CA ALA A 495 10.44 2.88 1.30
C ALA A 495 11.71 2.02 1.50
N ILE A 496 11.80 0.84 0.88
CA ILE A 496 12.99 -0.02 1.01
C ILE A 496 14.22 0.61 0.36
N LEU A 497 14.04 1.29 -0.78
CA LEU A 497 15.12 1.99 -1.46
C LEU A 497 15.67 3.10 -0.58
N ALA A 498 14.80 3.92 0.02
CA ALA A 498 15.18 4.96 0.97
C ALA A 498 15.92 4.36 2.18
N LEU A 499 15.36 3.30 2.77
CA LEU A 499 15.94 2.63 3.94
C LEU A 499 17.35 2.14 3.66
N CYS A 500 17.56 1.40 2.57
CA CYS A 500 18.87 0.87 2.21
C CYS A 500 19.88 1.98 1.88
N LEU A 501 19.50 2.98 1.08
CA LEU A 501 20.42 4.03 0.64
C LEU A 501 20.82 4.98 1.77
N ASP A 502 19.86 5.41 2.58
CA ASP A 502 20.12 6.28 3.72
C ASP A 502 21.00 5.54 4.73
N LEU A 503 20.76 4.25 4.89
CA LEU A 503 21.54 3.45 5.79
C LEU A 503 22.99 3.20 5.35
N ILE A 504 23.19 2.83 4.09
CA ILE A 504 24.56 2.72 3.54
C ILE A 504 25.30 4.05 3.71
N SER A 505 24.60 5.18 3.51
CA SER A 505 25.19 6.51 3.70
C SER A 505 25.55 6.79 5.16
N GLU A 506 24.71 6.37 6.10
CA GLU A 506 24.96 6.50 7.54
C GLU A 506 26.15 5.66 8.01
N LEU A 507 26.26 4.40 7.57
CA LEU A 507 27.38 3.52 7.91
C LEU A 507 28.71 4.03 7.35
N LYS A 508 28.69 4.69 6.19
CA LYS A 508 29.89 5.26 5.57
C LYS A 508 30.34 6.60 6.14
N ASP A 509 29.38 7.42 6.57
CA ASP A 509 29.69 8.76 7.06
C ASP A 509 30.25 8.73 8.48
N GLU A 510 30.02 7.64 9.22
CA GLU A 510 30.42 7.44 10.63
C GLU A 510 30.08 8.62 11.57
N PHE A 511 29.19 9.52 11.13
CA PHE A 511 28.92 10.80 11.81
C PHE A 511 28.42 10.59 13.25
N PHE A 512 27.67 9.50 13.45
CA PHE A 512 27.40 8.90 14.76
C PHE A 512 27.57 7.39 14.62
N SER A 513 28.32 6.73 15.51
CA SER A 513 28.54 5.28 15.47
C SER A 513 27.22 4.54 15.73
N ALA A 514 26.52 4.13 14.66
CA ALA A 514 25.17 3.57 14.75
C ALA A 514 25.13 2.05 15.03
N VAL A 515 26.27 1.40 15.29
CA VAL A 515 26.43 -0.06 15.15
C VAL A 515 25.99 -0.87 16.39
N SER A 516 25.60 -0.23 17.50
CA SER A 516 25.37 -0.95 18.78
C SER A 516 23.96 -0.82 19.39
N GLY A 517 22.99 -0.22 18.69
CA GLY A 517 21.62 -0.05 19.22
C GLY A 517 20.62 -1.16 18.84
N PRO A 518 19.62 -1.49 19.69
CA PRO A 518 18.59 -2.49 19.37
C PRO A 518 17.74 -2.14 18.13
N GLY A 519 17.57 -0.85 17.82
CA GLY A 519 16.86 -0.40 16.61
C GLY A 519 17.57 -0.76 15.30
N TRP A 520 18.88 -1.05 15.35
CA TRP A 520 19.66 -1.42 14.17
C TRP A 520 19.30 -2.82 13.64
N ARG A 521 19.21 -3.80 14.54
CA ARG A 521 18.82 -5.17 14.20
C ARG A 521 17.43 -5.21 13.58
N GLN A 522 16.50 -4.44 14.14
CA GLN A 522 15.15 -4.33 13.59
C GLN A 522 15.13 -3.82 12.13
N VAL A 523 16.01 -2.87 11.78
CA VAL A 523 16.14 -2.38 10.39
C VAL A 523 16.68 -3.48 9.48
N GLN A 524 17.69 -4.24 9.92
CA GLN A 524 18.23 -5.37 9.15
C GLN A 524 17.17 -6.46 8.95
N ASP A 525 16.44 -6.84 10.01
CA ASP A 525 15.34 -7.80 9.94
C ASP A 525 14.25 -7.35 8.97
N THR A 526 13.95 -6.04 8.95
CA THR A 526 12.98 -5.44 8.03
C THR A 526 13.44 -5.56 6.58
N ILE A 527 14.71 -5.29 6.29
CA ILE A 527 15.28 -5.43 4.94
C ILE A 527 15.21 -6.90 4.50
N GLN A 528 15.62 -7.83 5.37
CA GLN A 528 15.64 -9.25 5.05
C GLN A 528 14.22 -9.81 4.84
N ALA A 529 13.26 -9.43 5.67
CA ALA A 529 11.86 -9.79 5.50
C ALA A 529 11.30 -9.27 4.15
N TYR A 530 11.71 -8.06 3.74
CA TYR A 530 11.29 -7.51 2.45
C TYR A 530 11.95 -8.23 1.25
N VAL A 531 13.21 -8.68 1.38
CA VAL A 531 13.84 -9.55 0.38
C VAL A 531 13.01 -10.84 0.18
N THR A 532 12.56 -11.47 1.27
CA THR A 532 11.68 -12.65 1.18
C THR A 532 10.36 -12.36 0.46
N ILE A 533 9.74 -11.19 0.72
CA ILE A 533 8.55 -10.74 -0.01
C ILE A 533 8.86 -10.60 -1.51
N LEU A 534 9.97 -9.95 -1.87
CA LEU A 534 10.37 -9.78 -3.27
C LEU A 534 10.59 -11.11 -3.98
N GLU A 535 11.22 -12.09 -3.32
CA GLU A 535 11.36 -13.42 -3.91
C GLU A 535 10.00 -14.10 -4.14
N GLN A 536 9.07 -13.99 -3.19
CA GLN A 536 7.71 -14.51 -3.35
C GLN A 536 6.99 -13.81 -4.52
N ARG A 537 7.16 -12.49 -4.69
CA ARG A 537 6.63 -11.73 -5.83
C ARG A 537 7.22 -12.22 -7.17
N VAL A 538 8.53 -12.50 -7.21
CA VAL A 538 9.18 -13.05 -8.41
C VAL A 538 8.61 -14.43 -8.73
N ARG A 539 8.49 -15.33 -7.74
CA ARG A 539 7.92 -16.68 -7.91
C ARG A 539 6.48 -16.64 -8.41
N THR A 540 5.60 -15.90 -7.74
CA THR A 540 4.16 -15.86 -8.07
C THR A 540 3.86 -15.18 -9.41
N SER A 541 4.73 -14.28 -9.85
CA SER A 541 4.56 -13.57 -11.13
C SER A 541 5.23 -14.27 -12.33
N GLY A 542 5.91 -15.40 -12.13
CA GLY A 542 6.73 -16.07 -13.14
C GLY A 542 7.91 -15.20 -13.59
N GLY A 543 8.48 -14.42 -12.66
CA GLY A 543 9.62 -13.53 -12.89
C GLY A 543 9.29 -12.23 -13.64
N ALA A 544 8.02 -11.97 -13.92
CA ALA A 544 7.61 -10.77 -14.66
C ALA A 544 7.64 -9.49 -13.83
N THR A 545 7.55 -9.60 -12.50
CA THR A 545 7.53 -8.45 -11.59
C THR A 545 8.56 -8.63 -10.48
N SER A 546 9.10 -7.53 -9.97
CA SER A 546 9.98 -7.50 -8.80
C SER A 546 11.36 -8.12 -8.94
N ALA A 547 11.75 -8.64 -10.11
CA ALA A 547 13.05 -9.31 -10.28
C ALA A 547 14.25 -8.35 -10.23
N ARG A 548 14.11 -7.13 -10.77
CA ARG A 548 15.15 -6.09 -10.62
C ARG A 548 15.20 -5.55 -9.19
N GLU A 549 14.05 -5.38 -8.56
CA GLU A 549 13.90 -4.93 -7.18
C GLU A 549 14.55 -5.94 -6.22
N LEU A 550 14.34 -7.25 -6.45
CA LEU A 550 15.01 -8.33 -5.72
C LEU A 550 16.52 -8.23 -5.85
N LEU A 551 17.04 -8.12 -7.08
CA LEU A 551 18.48 -7.96 -7.32
C LEU A 551 19.07 -6.80 -6.51
N PHE A 552 18.42 -5.63 -6.52
CA PHE A 552 18.89 -4.49 -5.75
C PHE A 552 18.85 -4.74 -4.25
N CYS A 553 17.74 -5.21 -3.70
CA CYS A 553 17.59 -5.41 -2.26
C CYS A 553 18.55 -6.49 -1.74
N SER A 554 18.76 -7.58 -2.48
CA SER A 554 19.75 -8.61 -2.12
C SER A 554 21.17 -8.05 -2.10
N CYS A 555 21.58 -7.28 -3.12
CA CYS A 555 22.89 -6.62 -3.14
C CYS A 555 23.04 -5.58 -2.02
N ALA A 556 21.99 -4.82 -1.74
CA ALA A 556 22.01 -3.80 -0.69
C ALA A 556 22.10 -4.43 0.71
N ALA A 557 21.35 -5.50 0.97
CA ALA A 557 21.41 -6.25 2.22
C ALA A 557 22.82 -6.81 2.47
N ALA A 558 23.40 -7.48 1.47
CA ALA A 558 24.76 -8.00 1.55
C ALA A 558 25.80 -6.89 1.74
N TYR A 559 25.60 -5.73 1.11
CA TYR A 559 26.51 -4.60 1.30
C TYR A 559 26.44 -4.03 2.71
N ILE A 560 25.24 -3.87 3.25
CA ILE A 560 25.02 -3.38 4.62
C ILE A 560 25.68 -4.34 5.63
N GLU A 561 25.50 -5.65 5.45
CA GLU A 561 26.13 -6.65 6.31
C GLU A 561 27.65 -6.59 6.26
N ALA A 562 28.24 -6.46 5.06
CA ALA A 562 29.68 -6.32 4.91
C ALA A 562 30.22 -5.01 5.54
N LEU A 563 29.48 -3.89 5.44
CA LEU A 563 29.87 -2.65 6.11
C LEU A 563 29.88 -2.78 7.64
N LEU A 564 29.09 -3.68 8.23
CA LEU A 564 29.09 -3.93 9.67
C LEU A 564 30.26 -4.77 10.15
N VAL A 565 30.70 -5.74 9.35
CA VAL A 565 31.83 -6.63 9.68
C VAL A 565 33.17 -5.97 9.33
N GLY A 566 33.18 -5.13 8.29
CA GLY A 566 34.33 -4.42 7.77
C GLY A 566 34.33 -4.43 6.23
N ASP A 567 34.58 -3.27 5.60
CA ASP A 567 34.39 -3.05 4.15
C ASP A 567 35.30 -3.91 3.23
N GLY A 568 36.20 -4.72 3.79
CA GLY A 568 37.20 -5.52 3.06
C GLY A 568 36.61 -6.57 2.10
N GLU A 569 35.46 -7.17 2.44
CA GLU A 569 34.83 -8.24 1.63
C GLU A 569 33.53 -7.81 0.93
N ALA A 570 33.19 -6.53 0.98
CA ALA A 570 31.90 -6.05 0.49
C ALA A 570 31.67 -6.26 -1.02
N ASP A 571 32.70 -6.15 -1.87
CA ASP A 571 32.55 -6.42 -3.30
C ASP A 571 32.26 -7.92 -3.58
N GLN A 572 32.84 -8.84 -2.79
CA GLN A 572 32.58 -10.28 -2.89
C GLN A 572 31.17 -10.63 -2.39
N ALA A 573 30.75 -10.05 -1.26
CA ALA A 573 29.40 -10.23 -0.71
C ALA A 573 28.32 -9.75 -1.70
N ILE A 574 28.49 -8.56 -2.28
CA ILE A 574 27.59 -8.01 -3.31
C ILE A 574 27.52 -8.93 -4.53
N THR A 575 28.67 -9.42 -5.00
CA THR A 575 28.73 -10.29 -6.19
C THR A 575 28.02 -11.62 -5.95
N SER A 576 28.20 -12.23 -4.78
CA SER A 576 27.54 -13.48 -4.38
C SER A 576 26.02 -13.31 -4.28
N ALA A 577 25.56 -12.24 -3.64
CA ALA A 577 24.13 -11.92 -3.54
C ALA A 577 23.50 -11.63 -4.91
N ALA A 578 24.20 -10.90 -5.77
CA ALA A 578 23.76 -10.65 -7.15
C ALA A 578 23.61 -11.95 -7.94
N TYR A 579 24.59 -12.85 -7.83
CA TYR A 579 24.56 -14.16 -8.50
C TYR A 579 23.35 -14.98 -8.06
N ALA A 580 23.09 -15.07 -6.75
CA ALA A 580 21.95 -15.81 -6.21
C ALA A 580 20.61 -15.23 -6.70
N ALA A 581 20.42 -13.92 -6.60
CA ALA A 581 19.19 -13.24 -7.02
C ALA A 581 18.93 -13.39 -8.53
N LEU A 582 19.97 -13.24 -9.36
CA LEU A 582 19.88 -13.40 -10.81
C LEU A 582 19.58 -14.85 -11.21
N THR A 583 20.23 -15.83 -10.56
CA THR A 583 20.01 -17.26 -10.82
C THR A 583 18.57 -17.64 -10.51
N LEU A 584 18.10 -17.32 -9.30
CA LEU A 584 16.72 -17.54 -8.89
C LEU A 584 15.73 -16.93 -9.89
N SER A 585 15.96 -15.67 -10.29
CA SER A 585 15.09 -14.97 -11.22
C SER A 585 15.10 -15.61 -12.62
N CYS A 586 16.26 -16.02 -13.12
CA CYS A 586 16.37 -16.70 -14.42
C CYS A 586 15.65 -18.04 -14.41
N ASP A 587 15.86 -18.86 -13.37
CA ASP A 587 15.24 -20.18 -13.25
C ASP A 587 13.71 -20.08 -13.23
N ILE A 588 13.17 -19.12 -12.47
CA ILE A 588 11.72 -18.86 -12.41
C ILE A 588 11.19 -18.40 -13.78
N MET A 589 11.89 -17.49 -14.46
CA MET A 589 11.48 -17.03 -15.79
C MET A 589 11.53 -18.15 -16.83
N GLU A 590 12.54 -19.02 -16.78
CA GLU A 590 12.65 -20.18 -17.67
C GLU A 590 11.51 -21.17 -17.45
N GLN A 591 11.22 -21.50 -16.18
CA GLN A 591 10.08 -22.35 -15.83
C GLN A 591 8.75 -21.76 -16.31
N GLY A 592 8.57 -20.44 -16.18
CA GLY A 592 7.37 -19.73 -16.63
C GLY A 592 7.21 -19.65 -18.15
N LEU A 593 8.31 -19.72 -18.91
CA LEU A 593 8.31 -19.70 -20.38
C LEU A 593 8.15 -21.08 -21.01
N GLN A 594 8.37 -22.17 -20.27
CA GLN A 594 8.14 -23.51 -20.78
C GLN A 594 6.63 -23.71 -21.03
N PRO A 595 6.23 -24.23 -22.21
CA PRO A 595 4.83 -24.57 -22.45
C PRO A 595 4.42 -25.61 -21.40
N ARG A 596 3.38 -25.32 -20.63
CA ARG A 596 2.76 -26.30 -19.72
C ARG A 596 2.48 -27.55 -20.55
N ARG A 597 3.26 -28.61 -20.36
CA ARG A 597 3.03 -29.90 -21.03
C ARG A 597 1.59 -30.34 -20.67
N GLY A 598 0.80 -30.55 -21.72
CA GLY A 598 -0.62 -30.88 -21.78
C GLY A 598 -1.33 -31.35 -20.51
N ILE A 599 -2.48 -30.74 -20.26
CA ILE A 599 -3.70 -31.52 -20.01
C ILE A 599 -4.43 -31.51 -21.35
N ALA A 600 -4.32 -32.63 -22.07
CA ALA A 600 -5.08 -32.90 -23.28
C ALA A 600 -6.50 -33.33 -22.92
#